data_AF-A0A0U2R7F3-F1
#
_entry.id   AF-A0A0U2R7F3-F1
#
_cell.length_a   1.000
_cell.length_b   1.000
_cell.length_c   1.000
_cell.angle_alpha   90.00
_cell.angle_beta   90.00
_cell.angle_gamma   90.00
#
_symmetry.space_group_name_H-M   'P 1'
#
loop_
_entity.id
_entity.type
_entity.pdbx_description
1 polymer ?
#
loop_
_entity_poly.entity_id
_entity_poly.type
_entity_poly.pdbx_seq_one_letter_code
_entity_poly.pdbx_strand_id
1 'polypeptide(L)'
;VELLPEVVTASTHFVRRFGARPRLHVMAGDARRHVRASDRSYDVIVADNFHPARSGSAALYTVEHFEAVRRRLTPSGVFCQWLPVHQLDLDTLRSIVRSFVTVYPTSWAMIASNSLETPVLGLVARPDQGRFDITELRDRLAHRTSPERLAAVGLEDELAVLGSVIAGPSALVRFAANATTNTDDRPIVAYRAPRATYAPDSTSRDRLIALLHELSIQPGDLVLPAADPAWQDR
;
A
#
# COMPACT_ATOMS: atom_id res chain seq x y z
N VAL A 1 -0.79 -6.02 14.67
CA VAL A 1 -0.52 -7.46 14.90
C VAL A 1 0.92 -7.67 14.46
N GLU A 2 1.77 -8.15 15.36
CA GLU A 2 3.20 -8.34 15.12
C GLU A 2 3.51 -9.82 15.30
N LEU A 3 4.22 -10.44 14.36
CA LEU A 3 4.50 -11.87 14.41
C LEU A 3 5.44 -12.22 15.56
N LEU A 4 6.46 -11.38 15.78
CA LEU A 4 7.55 -11.64 16.72
C LEU A 4 7.29 -10.95 18.07
N PRO A 5 7.01 -11.69 19.15
CA PRO A 5 6.83 -11.08 20.47
C PRO A 5 8.07 -10.31 20.94
N GLU A 6 9.26 -10.72 20.51
CA GLU A 6 10.53 -10.05 20.82
C GLU A 6 10.59 -8.65 20.19
N VAL A 7 10.03 -8.45 19.00
CA VAL A 7 9.92 -7.12 18.38
C VAL A 7 8.96 -6.24 19.18
N VAL A 8 7.85 -6.81 19.67
CA VAL A 8 6.93 -6.09 20.56
C VAL A 8 7.66 -5.63 21.83
N THR A 9 8.39 -6.53 22.49
CA THR A 9 9.19 -6.19 23.68
C THR A 9 10.25 -5.13 23.37
N ALA A 10 11.02 -5.32 22.30
CA ALA A 10 12.09 -4.41 21.91
C ALA A 10 11.58 -3.01 21.53
N SER A 11 10.38 -2.91 20.95
CA SER A 11 9.76 -1.63 20.54
C SER A 11 9.63 -0.64 21.71
N THR A 12 9.51 -1.15 22.94
CA THR A 12 9.42 -0.35 24.17
C THR A 12 10.69 0.47 24.47
N HIS A 13 11.83 0.11 23.87
CA HIS A 13 13.07 0.89 24.00
C HIS A 13 13.13 2.08 23.04
N PHE A 14 12.31 2.09 21.98
CA PHE A 14 12.36 3.10 20.89
C PHE A 14 11.20 4.10 20.92
N VAL A 15 10.21 3.91 21.81
CA VAL A 15 8.98 4.73 21.91
C VAL A 15 9.16 6.15 22.49
N ARG A 16 10.38 6.57 22.82
CA ARG A 16 10.66 7.89 23.43
C ARG A 16 10.08 9.08 22.65
N ARG A 17 9.83 8.94 21.34
CA ARG A 17 9.27 10.01 20.49
C ARG A 17 7.75 10.20 20.57
N PHE A 18 6.98 9.21 21.05
CA PHE A 18 5.52 9.22 20.89
C PHE A 18 4.71 9.26 22.20
N GLY A 19 5.34 9.14 23.37
CA GLY A 19 4.65 9.18 24.67
C GLY A 19 3.66 8.03 24.90
N ALA A 20 2.87 8.09 25.98
CA ALA A 20 1.89 7.06 26.29
C ALA A 20 0.78 7.00 25.23
N ARG A 21 0.40 5.77 24.82
CA ARG A 21 -0.64 5.50 23.82
C ARG A 21 -1.74 4.62 24.42
N PRO A 22 -2.69 5.19 25.19
CA PRO A 22 -3.72 4.41 25.88
C PRO A 22 -4.68 3.67 24.95
N ARG A 23 -4.74 4.06 23.67
CA ARG A 23 -5.56 3.41 22.63
C ARG A 23 -4.79 2.34 21.82
N LEU A 24 -3.49 2.15 22.09
CA LEU A 24 -2.68 1.18 21.35
C LEU A 24 -2.90 -0.21 21.94
N HIS A 25 -3.37 -1.12 21.10
CA HIS A 25 -3.49 -2.54 21.43
C HIS A 25 -2.51 -3.33 20.56
N VAL A 26 -1.42 -3.80 21.16
CA VAL A 26 -0.44 -4.64 20.48
C VAL A 26 -0.80 -6.11 20.71
N MET A 27 -0.76 -6.89 19.65
CA MET A 27 -1.02 -8.33 19.69
C MET A 27 0.13 -9.04 18.98
N ALA A 28 0.79 -9.94 19.72
CA ALA A 28 1.73 -10.89 19.14
C ALA A 28 0.94 -12.01 18.44
N GLY A 29 1.22 -12.27 17.17
CA GLY A 29 0.56 -13.31 16.39
C GLY A 29 0.67 -13.12 14.88
N ASP A 30 0.25 -14.13 14.14
CA ASP A 30 0.23 -14.11 12.68
C ASP A 30 -0.92 -13.24 12.15
N ALA A 31 -0.57 -12.21 11.36
CA ALA A 31 -1.53 -11.26 10.81
C ALA A 31 -2.54 -11.95 9.87
N ARG A 32 -2.10 -12.93 9.08
CA ARG A 32 -2.99 -13.67 8.18
C ARG A 32 -4.06 -14.44 8.95
N ARG A 33 -3.67 -15.11 10.04
CA ARG A 33 -4.58 -15.82 10.94
C ARG A 33 -5.53 -14.84 11.63
N HIS A 34 -5.04 -13.70 12.13
CA HIS A 34 -5.89 -12.67 12.75
C HIS A 34 -6.97 -12.15 11.78
N VAL A 35 -6.57 -11.79 10.56
CA VAL A 35 -7.47 -11.31 9.50
C VAL A 35 -8.44 -12.38 9.04
N ARG A 36 -8.14 -13.68 9.19
CA ARG A 36 -9.09 -14.76 8.89
C ARG A 36 -10.03 -15.09 10.05
N ALA A 37 -9.58 -14.96 11.29
CA ALA A 37 -10.29 -15.44 12.47
C ALA A 37 -11.11 -14.36 13.21
N SER A 38 -10.71 -13.10 13.14
CA SER A 38 -11.44 -12.02 13.84
C SER A 38 -12.83 -11.79 13.21
N ASP A 39 -13.69 -11.04 13.86
CA ASP A 39 -15.00 -10.56 13.37
C ASP A 39 -15.03 -9.03 13.28
N ARG A 40 -13.92 -8.38 13.61
CA ARG A 40 -13.81 -6.91 13.68
C ARG A 40 -13.61 -6.32 12.29
N SER A 41 -14.33 -5.23 12.05
CA SER A 41 -14.10 -4.33 10.91
C SER A 41 -13.27 -3.12 11.32
N TYR A 42 -12.54 -2.56 10.35
CA TYR A 42 -11.60 -1.47 10.53
C TYR A 42 -11.81 -0.41 9.45
N ASP A 43 -11.72 0.87 9.84
CA ASP A 43 -11.74 1.99 8.89
C ASP A 43 -10.43 2.15 8.13
N VAL A 44 -9.33 1.68 8.71
CA VAL A 44 -8.01 1.69 8.07
C VAL A 44 -7.29 0.39 8.40
N ILE A 45 -6.81 -0.30 7.37
CA ILE A 45 -5.88 -1.42 7.49
C ILE A 45 -4.58 -1.03 6.79
N VAL A 46 -3.46 -1.16 7.48
CA VAL A 46 -2.12 -0.96 6.91
C VAL A 46 -1.37 -2.28 7.05
N ALA A 47 -1.06 -2.89 5.92
CA ALA A 47 -0.15 -4.03 5.85
C ALA A 47 1.26 -3.47 5.64
N ASP A 48 1.93 -3.20 6.75
CA ASP A 48 3.26 -2.61 6.78
C ASP A 48 4.33 -3.65 6.37
N ASN A 49 5.35 -3.14 5.67
CA ASN A 49 6.38 -3.82 4.92
C ASN A 49 6.90 -5.14 5.54
N PHE A 50 6.68 -6.26 4.87
CA PHE A 50 7.23 -7.57 5.21
C PHE A 50 8.36 -7.94 4.28
N HIS A 51 9.27 -8.81 4.74
CA HIS A 51 10.26 -9.45 3.87
C HIS A 51 9.61 -10.57 3.04
N PRO A 52 9.33 -10.38 1.74
CA PRO A 52 8.52 -11.34 0.98
C PRO A 52 9.24 -12.69 0.77
N ALA A 53 10.58 -12.68 0.84
CA ALA A 53 11.43 -13.87 0.79
C ALA A 53 11.41 -14.71 2.07
N ARG A 54 10.90 -14.18 3.20
CA ARG A 54 10.79 -14.95 4.44
C ARG A 54 9.63 -15.93 4.35
N SER A 55 9.84 -17.11 4.92
CA SER A 55 8.83 -18.17 4.98
C SER A 55 7.52 -17.62 5.56
N GLY A 56 6.39 -17.92 4.91
CA GLY A 56 5.07 -17.47 5.31
C GLY A 56 4.68 -16.07 4.83
N SER A 57 5.62 -15.12 4.71
CA SER A 57 5.30 -13.72 4.33
C SER A 57 4.64 -13.60 2.96
N ALA A 58 5.03 -14.44 1.99
CA ALA A 58 4.44 -14.47 0.66
C ALA A 58 2.92 -14.70 0.65
N ALA A 59 2.40 -15.37 1.68
CA ALA A 59 0.98 -15.63 1.86
C ALA A 59 0.18 -14.33 2.08
N LEU A 60 0.80 -13.25 2.58
CA LEU A 60 0.16 -11.95 2.78
C LEU A 60 -0.08 -11.19 1.46
N TYR A 61 0.40 -11.72 0.33
CA TYR A 61 0.22 -11.11 -1.00
C TYR A 61 -0.68 -11.95 -1.92
N THR A 62 -1.46 -12.86 -1.35
CA THR A 62 -2.36 -13.76 -2.11
C THR A 62 -3.72 -13.11 -2.35
N VAL A 63 -4.41 -13.53 -3.41
CA VAL A 63 -5.81 -13.15 -3.67
C VAL A 63 -6.68 -13.44 -2.44
N GLU A 64 -6.56 -14.62 -1.86
CA GLU A 64 -7.36 -15.06 -0.70
C GLU A 64 -7.10 -14.20 0.53
N HIS A 65 -5.85 -13.76 0.73
CA HIS A 65 -5.54 -12.83 1.82
C HIS A 65 -6.15 -11.46 1.57
N PHE A 66 -6.04 -10.91 0.36
CA PHE A 66 -6.64 -9.63 0.02
C PHE A 66 -8.18 -9.68 0.14
N GLU A 67 -8.84 -10.77 -0.25
CA GLU A 67 -10.28 -10.97 -0.01
C GLU A 67 -10.61 -11.01 1.48
N ALA A 68 -9.78 -11.69 2.29
CA ALA A 68 -9.95 -11.71 3.73
C ALA A 68 -9.81 -10.31 4.34
N VAL A 69 -8.83 -9.52 3.90
CA VAL A 69 -8.67 -8.12 4.31
C VAL A 69 -9.89 -7.28 3.91
N ARG A 70 -10.40 -7.43 2.68
CA ARG A 70 -11.59 -6.71 2.20
C ARG A 70 -12.80 -6.93 3.10
N ARG A 71 -13.02 -8.17 3.57
CA ARG A 71 -14.11 -8.49 4.52
C ARG A 71 -13.96 -7.83 5.89
N ARG A 72 -12.78 -7.29 6.23
CA ARG A 72 -12.50 -6.59 7.48
C ARG A 72 -12.47 -5.08 7.32
N LEU A 73 -12.74 -4.55 6.14
CA LEU A 73 -12.93 -3.11 5.96
C LEU A 73 -14.37 -2.73 6.27
N THR A 74 -14.57 -1.56 6.87
CA THR A 74 -15.87 -0.88 6.82
C THR A 74 -16.14 -0.41 5.38
N PRO A 75 -17.38 -0.07 5.00
CA PRO A 75 -17.67 0.42 3.65
C PRO A 75 -16.84 1.67 3.27
N SER A 76 -16.58 2.55 4.25
CA SER A 76 -15.72 3.73 4.06
C SER A 76 -14.24 3.45 4.31
N GLY A 77 -13.86 2.17 4.40
CA GLY A 77 -12.55 1.72 4.84
C GLY A 77 -11.46 1.86 3.77
N VAL A 78 -10.23 2.08 4.21
CA VAL A 78 -9.04 2.17 3.36
C VAL A 78 -8.08 1.04 3.70
N PHE A 79 -7.59 0.36 2.67
CA PHE A 79 -6.49 -0.60 2.80
C PHE A 79 -5.25 -0.10 2.07
N CYS A 80 -4.10 -0.14 2.73
CA CYS A 80 -2.79 0.12 2.14
C CYS A 80 -1.88 -1.10 2.32
N GLN A 81 -1.42 -1.67 1.21
CA GLN A 81 -0.41 -2.73 1.17
C GLN A 81 0.94 -2.16 0.73
N TRP A 82 1.95 -2.24 1.61
CA TRP A 82 3.30 -1.84 1.27
C TRP A 82 4.02 -2.92 0.47
N LEU A 83 4.74 -2.52 -0.58
CA LEU A 83 5.51 -3.38 -1.48
C LEU A 83 6.98 -2.95 -1.50
N PRO A 84 7.90 -3.75 -0.92
CA PRO A 84 9.33 -3.42 -0.93
C PRO A 84 9.92 -3.71 -2.32
N VAL A 85 9.91 -2.72 -3.22
CA VAL A 85 10.46 -2.84 -4.59
C VAL A 85 11.95 -3.23 -4.58
N HIS A 86 12.67 -2.86 -3.52
CA HIS A 86 14.06 -3.27 -3.33
C HIS A 86 14.24 -4.78 -3.08
N GLN A 87 13.20 -5.51 -2.69
CA GLN A 87 13.23 -6.96 -2.40
C GLN A 87 12.47 -7.81 -3.43
N LEU A 88 11.92 -7.19 -4.48
CA LEU A 88 11.08 -7.83 -5.48
C LEU A 88 11.64 -7.58 -6.88
N ASP A 89 11.58 -8.59 -7.75
CA ASP A 89 11.73 -8.38 -9.20
C ASP A 89 10.41 -7.85 -9.79
N LEU A 90 10.46 -7.26 -11.00
CA LEU A 90 9.27 -6.66 -11.61
C LEU A 90 8.17 -7.69 -11.90
N ASP A 91 8.51 -8.92 -12.24
CA ASP A 91 7.53 -9.98 -12.50
C ASP A 91 6.77 -10.40 -11.24
N THR A 92 7.48 -10.51 -10.12
CA THR A 92 6.88 -10.80 -8.81
C THR A 92 6.01 -9.62 -8.39
N LEU A 93 6.48 -8.39 -8.60
CA LEU A 93 5.69 -7.19 -8.35
C LEU A 93 4.40 -7.19 -9.18
N ARG A 94 4.46 -7.48 -10.49
CA ARG A 94 3.28 -7.61 -11.36
C ARG A 94 2.33 -8.70 -10.88
N SER A 95 2.84 -9.82 -10.39
CA SER A 95 2.01 -10.91 -9.84
C SER A 95 1.26 -10.48 -8.58
N ILE A 96 1.91 -9.70 -7.70
CA ILE A 96 1.27 -9.12 -6.51
C ILE A 96 0.22 -8.08 -6.92
N VAL A 97 0.55 -7.15 -7.82
CA VAL A 97 -0.40 -6.15 -8.33
C VAL A 97 -1.59 -6.83 -8.99
N ARG A 98 -1.36 -7.88 -9.81
CA ARG A 98 -2.44 -8.67 -10.43
C ARG A 98 -3.39 -9.24 -9.39
N SER A 99 -2.84 -9.81 -8.33
CA SER A 99 -3.62 -10.39 -7.22
C SER A 99 -4.42 -9.32 -6.49
N PHE A 100 -3.81 -8.16 -6.25
CA PHE A 100 -4.45 -7.03 -5.60
C PHE A 100 -5.61 -6.46 -6.43
N VAL A 101 -5.40 -6.15 -7.71
CA VAL A 101 -6.46 -5.59 -8.58
C VAL A 101 -7.57 -6.59 -8.90
N THR A 102 -7.32 -7.90 -8.74
CA THR A 102 -8.36 -8.93 -8.82
C THR A 102 -9.40 -8.73 -7.69
N VAL A 103 -8.98 -8.29 -6.51
CA VAL A 103 -9.86 -8.04 -5.35
C VAL A 103 -10.32 -6.58 -5.26
N TYR A 104 -9.45 -5.65 -5.67
CA TYR A 104 -9.64 -4.20 -5.60
C TYR A 104 -9.41 -3.55 -6.98
N PRO A 105 -10.37 -3.68 -7.91
CA PRO A 105 -10.19 -3.20 -9.28
C PRO A 105 -10.05 -1.67 -9.37
N THR A 106 -10.58 -0.93 -8.41
CA THR A 106 -10.52 0.53 -8.30
C THR A 106 -9.46 0.97 -7.27
N SER A 107 -8.21 0.59 -7.50
CA SER A 107 -7.08 0.91 -6.62
C SER A 107 -6.07 1.85 -7.27
N TRP A 108 -5.23 2.45 -6.43
CA TRP A 108 -4.12 3.31 -6.84
C TRP A 108 -2.78 2.77 -6.32
N ALA A 109 -1.68 3.18 -6.94
CA ALA A 109 -0.35 3.00 -6.39
C ALA A 109 0.28 4.35 -6.07
N MET A 110 0.89 4.46 -4.90
CA MET A 110 1.65 5.63 -4.46
C MET A 110 3.12 5.27 -4.19
N ILE A 111 4.02 6.21 -4.35
CA ILE A 111 5.38 6.10 -3.80
C ILE A 111 5.28 6.34 -2.29
N ALA A 112 5.61 5.31 -1.51
CA ALA A 112 5.63 5.38 -0.05
C ALA A 112 7.01 5.77 0.50
N SER A 113 8.06 5.69 -0.31
CA SER A 113 9.42 6.10 0.03
C SER A 113 10.16 6.59 -1.22
N ASN A 114 10.72 7.80 -1.15
CA ASN A 114 11.55 8.40 -2.21
C ASN A 114 13.01 7.89 -2.20
N SER A 115 13.28 6.79 -1.48
CA SER A 115 14.60 6.16 -1.44
C SER A 115 14.91 5.43 -2.76
N LEU A 116 16.08 5.70 -3.34
CA LEU A 116 16.59 4.95 -4.50
C LEU A 116 17.18 3.59 -4.11
N GLU A 117 17.56 3.41 -2.84
CA GLU A 117 18.15 2.17 -2.33
C GLU A 117 17.08 1.20 -1.85
N THR A 118 16.08 1.74 -1.16
CA THR A 118 14.97 1.02 -0.53
C THR A 118 13.61 1.57 -0.97
N PRO A 119 13.32 1.65 -2.28
CA PRO A 119 12.02 2.09 -2.76
C PRO A 119 10.90 1.19 -2.25
N VAL A 120 9.78 1.83 -1.94
CA VAL A 120 8.55 1.19 -1.49
C VAL A 120 7.35 1.82 -2.20
N LEU A 121 6.43 0.98 -2.66
CA LEU A 121 5.11 1.41 -3.13
C LEU A 121 4.05 1.09 -2.09
N GLY A 122 3.01 1.92 -2.03
CA GLY A 122 1.75 1.58 -1.39
C GLY A 122 0.70 1.27 -2.45
N LEU A 123 0.12 0.07 -2.44
CA LEU A 123 -1.14 -0.18 -3.14
C LEU A 123 -2.30 0.22 -2.22
N VAL A 124 -3.11 1.17 -2.68
CA VAL A 124 -4.19 1.77 -1.88
C VAL A 124 -5.53 1.42 -2.50
N ALA A 125 -6.40 0.82 -1.70
CA ALA A 125 -7.78 0.47 -2.08
C ALA A 125 -8.80 1.17 -1.18
N ARG A 126 -9.88 1.62 -1.79
CA ARG A 126 -11.06 2.21 -1.14
C ARG A 126 -12.33 1.60 -1.76
N PRO A 127 -12.69 0.36 -1.39
CA PRO A 127 -13.54 -0.52 -2.20
C PRO A 127 -14.92 0.07 -2.55
N ASP A 128 -15.50 0.85 -1.64
CA ASP A 128 -16.82 1.46 -1.83
C ASP A 128 -16.73 3.00 -1.85
N GLN A 129 -15.55 3.54 -2.18
CA GLN A 129 -15.35 4.98 -2.31
C GLN A 129 -14.83 5.31 -3.72
N GLY A 130 -15.30 6.45 -4.23
CA GLY A 130 -14.86 6.95 -5.52
C GLY A 130 -13.52 7.69 -5.48
N ARG A 131 -13.27 8.41 -6.56
CA ARG A 131 -12.18 9.39 -6.69
C ARG A 131 -12.28 10.46 -5.59
N PHE A 132 -11.17 11.16 -5.33
CA PHE A 132 -11.11 12.21 -4.32
C PHE A 132 -11.81 13.48 -4.79
N ASP A 133 -12.61 14.08 -3.91
CA ASP A 133 -12.96 15.49 -4.04
C ASP A 133 -11.79 16.32 -3.49
N ILE A 134 -11.20 17.15 -4.34
CA ILE A 134 -10.01 17.92 -4.01
C ILE A 134 -10.31 19.01 -2.96
N THR A 135 -11.50 19.60 -3.02
CA THR A 135 -11.95 20.62 -2.07
C THR A 135 -12.22 19.98 -0.71
N GLU A 136 -12.90 18.85 -0.69
CA GLU A 136 -13.12 18.10 0.55
C GLU A 136 -11.79 17.65 1.19
N LEU A 137 -10.82 17.20 0.37
CA LEU A 137 -9.50 16.81 0.87
C LEU A 137 -8.75 18.01 1.47
N ARG A 138 -8.75 19.16 0.78
CA ARG A 138 -8.14 20.40 1.26
C ARG A 138 -8.76 20.83 2.58
N ASP A 139 -10.09 20.86 2.66
CA ASP A 139 -10.82 21.22 3.87
C ASP A 139 -10.49 20.26 5.02
N ARG A 140 -10.43 18.96 4.75
CA ARG A 140 -10.04 17.96 5.76
C ARG A 140 -8.63 18.15 6.27
N LEU A 141 -7.67 18.55 5.42
CA LEU A 141 -6.29 18.81 5.83
C LEU A 141 -6.20 20.08 6.69
N ALA A 142 -6.87 21.16 6.27
CA ALA A 142 -6.90 22.43 6.99
C ALA A 142 -7.54 22.33 8.38
N HIS A 143 -8.58 21.51 8.54
CA HIS A 143 -9.34 21.36 9.79
C HIS A 143 -8.83 20.23 10.71
N ARG A 144 -7.67 19.61 10.41
CA ARG A 144 -7.07 18.62 11.30
C ARG A 144 -6.58 19.27 12.59
N THR A 145 -6.61 18.51 13.69
CA THR A 145 -6.17 18.98 15.02
C THR A 145 -4.65 19.26 15.10
N SER A 146 -3.86 18.84 14.10
CA SER A 146 -2.39 18.99 14.10
C SER A 146 -1.82 19.04 12.67
N PRO A 147 -2.15 20.08 11.87
CA PRO A 147 -1.67 20.22 10.50
C PRO A 147 -0.14 20.29 10.41
N GLU A 148 0.52 20.86 11.42
CA GLU A 148 1.98 20.95 11.51
C GLU A 148 2.68 19.59 11.52
N ARG A 149 2.00 18.53 12.01
CA ARG A 149 2.56 17.17 12.00
C ARG A 149 2.54 16.55 10.62
N LEU A 150 1.55 16.89 9.80
CA LEU A 150 1.46 16.43 8.42
C LEU A 150 2.48 17.17 7.56
N ALA A 151 2.61 18.48 7.73
CA ALA A 151 3.67 19.26 7.09
C ALA A 151 5.08 18.76 7.46
N ALA A 152 5.31 18.35 8.72
CA ALA A 152 6.59 17.78 9.15
C ALA A 152 6.98 16.47 8.45
N VAL A 153 6.04 15.79 7.79
CA VAL A 153 6.28 14.60 6.97
C VAL A 153 6.04 14.84 5.48
N GLY A 154 5.92 16.11 5.05
CA GLY A 154 5.74 16.49 3.64
C GLY A 154 4.33 16.21 3.10
N LEU A 155 3.31 16.29 3.95
CA LEU A 155 1.89 16.11 3.59
C LEU A 155 1.06 17.35 3.99
N GLU A 156 1.59 18.53 3.68
CA GLU A 156 1.03 19.83 4.06
C GLU A 156 -0.29 20.18 3.35
N ASP A 157 -0.51 19.69 2.13
CA ASP A 157 -1.68 20.01 1.32
C ASP A 157 -2.14 18.83 0.44
N GLU A 158 -3.25 19.02 -0.27
CA GLU A 158 -3.83 18.00 -1.14
C GLU A 158 -2.91 17.61 -2.29
N LEU A 159 -2.06 18.51 -2.77
CA LEU A 159 -1.12 18.24 -3.87
C LEU A 159 0.04 17.38 -3.37
N ALA A 160 0.55 17.63 -2.16
CA ALA A 160 1.56 16.81 -1.52
C ALA A 160 1.05 15.38 -1.28
N VAL A 161 -0.21 15.24 -0.85
CA VAL A 161 -0.85 13.93 -0.66
C VAL A 161 -1.06 13.23 -2.01
N LEU A 162 -1.74 13.87 -2.96
CA LEU A 162 -2.14 13.23 -4.22
C LEU A 162 -0.98 13.11 -5.21
N GLY A 163 0.03 13.97 -5.13
CA GLY A 163 1.23 13.94 -5.97
C GLY A 163 2.14 12.75 -5.72
N SER A 164 1.95 12.04 -4.60
CA SER A 164 2.62 10.76 -4.34
C SER A 164 2.02 9.60 -5.13
N VAL A 165 0.81 9.75 -5.68
CA VAL A 165 0.14 8.71 -6.48
C VAL A 165 0.74 8.67 -7.88
N ILE A 166 1.22 7.49 -8.27
CA ILE A 166 1.91 7.27 -9.55
C ILE A 166 1.14 6.38 -10.53
N ALA A 167 0.09 5.69 -10.06
CA ALA A 167 -0.75 4.88 -10.94
C ALA A 167 -2.22 4.85 -10.51
N GLY A 168 -3.11 4.95 -11.49
CA GLY A 168 -4.55 4.76 -11.32
C GLY A 168 -5.01 3.33 -11.64
N PRO A 169 -6.32 3.05 -11.50
CA PRO A 169 -6.90 1.72 -11.70
C PRO A 169 -6.51 1.08 -13.05
N SER A 170 -6.72 1.82 -14.14
CA SER A 170 -6.44 1.36 -15.50
C SER A 170 -4.96 1.07 -15.73
N ALA A 171 -4.07 1.86 -15.13
CA ALA A 171 -2.62 1.66 -15.26
C ALA A 171 -2.16 0.40 -14.50
N LEU A 172 -2.69 0.14 -13.31
CA LEU A 172 -2.38 -1.08 -12.56
C LEU A 172 -2.87 -2.34 -13.25
N VAL A 173 -4.07 -2.31 -13.85
CA VAL A 173 -4.60 -3.43 -14.65
C VAL A 173 -3.70 -3.70 -15.86
N ARG A 174 -3.26 -2.66 -16.58
CA ARG A 174 -2.32 -2.81 -17.71
C ARG A 174 -0.98 -3.37 -17.28
N PHE A 175 -0.39 -2.80 -16.22
CA PHE A 175 0.90 -3.24 -15.66
C PHE A 175 0.88 -4.74 -15.31
N ALA A 176 -0.26 -5.24 -14.82
CA ALA A 176 -0.43 -6.60 -14.35
C ALA A 176 -1.09 -7.57 -15.36
N ALA A 177 -1.38 -7.12 -16.59
CA ALA A 177 -2.26 -7.82 -17.53
C ALA A 177 -1.79 -9.24 -17.90
N ASN A 178 -0.48 -9.43 -18.04
CA ASN A 178 0.13 -10.72 -18.43
C ASN A 178 0.71 -11.50 -17.25
N ALA A 179 0.60 -10.99 -16.02
CA ALA A 179 1.12 -11.67 -14.84
C ALA A 179 0.16 -12.73 -14.33
N THR A 180 0.72 -13.78 -13.73
CA THR A 180 -0.07 -14.78 -13.02
C THR A 180 -0.40 -14.27 -11.62
N THR A 181 -1.62 -14.51 -11.14
CA THR A 181 -2.00 -14.23 -9.75
C THR A 181 -1.20 -15.10 -8.77
N ASN A 182 -0.81 -14.50 -7.65
CA ASN A 182 -0.32 -15.19 -6.47
C ASN A 182 -1.55 -15.64 -5.67
N THR A 183 -1.71 -16.95 -5.51
CA THR A 183 -2.83 -17.58 -4.78
C THR A 183 -2.26 -18.55 -3.76
N ASP A 184 -3.07 -19.02 -2.83
CA ASP A 184 -2.66 -20.07 -1.88
C ASP A 184 -2.21 -21.35 -2.59
N ASP A 185 -2.92 -21.74 -3.66
CA ASP A 185 -2.62 -22.95 -4.45
C ASP A 185 -1.49 -22.73 -5.47
N ARG A 186 -1.18 -21.46 -5.80
CA ARG A 186 -0.07 -21.08 -6.68
C ARG A 186 0.73 -19.93 -6.06
N PRO A 187 1.54 -20.18 -5.01
CA PRO A 187 2.21 -19.14 -4.23
C PRO A 187 3.50 -18.66 -4.89
N ILE A 188 3.39 -18.05 -6.07
CA ILE A 188 4.52 -17.61 -6.91
C ILE A 188 5.50 -16.73 -6.14
N VAL A 189 5.00 -15.84 -5.28
CA VAL A 189 5.84 -14.92 -4.49
C VAL A 189 6.78 -15.69 -3.56
N ALA A 190 6.33 -16.81 -2.98
CA ALA A 190 7.14 -17.62 -2.06
C ALA A 190 8.39 -18.20 -2.74
N TYR A 191 8.30 -18.47 -4.06
CA TYR A 191 9.39 -19.04 -4.84
C TYR A 191 10.25 -17.98 -5.52
N ARG A 192 9.66 -16.86 -5.97
CA ARG A 192 10.39 -15.83 -6.72
C ARG A 192 11.07 -14.79 -5.83
N ALA A 193 10.45 -14.40 -4.72
CA ALA A 193 11.00 -13.35 -3.85
C ALA A 193 12.38 -13.69 -3.26
N PRO A 194 12.68 -14.95 -2.84
CA PRO A 194 14.02 -15.30 -2.39
C PRO A 194 15.09 -15.06 -3.46
N ARG A 195 14.81 -15.41 -4.72
CA ARG A 195 15.75 -15.16 -5.83
C ARG A 195 15.99 -13.66 -6.01
N ALA A 196 14.92 -12.86 -6.06
CA ALA A 196 15.01 -11.42 -6.19
C ALA A 196 15.75 -10.74 -5.01
N THR A 197 15.68 -11.32 -3.81
CA THR A 197 16.34 -10.79 -2.61
C THR A 197 17.82 -11.17 -2.54
N TYR A 198 18.16 -12.43 -2.84
CA TYR A 198 19.50 -12.97 -2.59
C TYR A 198 20.40 -13.02 -3.83
N ALA A 199 19.83 -12.92 -5.03
CA ALA A 199 20.55 -12.88 -6.30
C ALA A 199 19.80 -11.98 -7.31
N PRO A 200 19.74 -10.65 -7.07
CA PRO A 200 18.99 -9.74 -7.92
C PRO A 200 19.65 -9.54 -9.29
N ASP A 201 18.83 -9.58 -10.35
CA ASP A 201 19.27 -9.34 -11.74
C ASP A 201 19.45 -7.83 -12.06
N SER A 202 19.05 -6.93 -11.15
CA SER A 202 19.12 -5.48 -11.33
C SER A 202 19.21 -4.74 -9.99
N THR A 203 19.54 -3.45 -9.99
CA THR A 203 19.51 -2.64 -8.76
C THR A 203 18.09 -2.22 -8.39
N SER A 204 17.87 -1.82 -7.13
CA SER A 204 16.61 -1.23 -6.67
C SER A 204 16.24 0.04 -7.45
N ARG A 205 17.24 0.87 -7.78
CA ARG A 205 17.07 2.10 -8.57
C ARG A 205 16.59 1.79 -9.98
N ASP A 206 17.21 0.81 -10.65
CA ASP A 206 16.82 0.44 -12.01
C ASP A 206 15.37 -0.06 -12.05
N ARG A 207 14.97 -0.85 -11.03
CA ARG A 207 13.58 -1.31 -10.89
C ARG A 207 12.61 -0.15 -10.69
N LEU A 208 12.96 0.81 -9.85
CA LEU A 208 12.13 1.99 -9.63
C LEU A 208 11.96 2.81 -10.91
N ILE A 209 13.05 3.06 -11.65
CA ILE A 209 12.99 3.82 -12.90
C ILE A 209 12.14 3.09 -13.94
N ALA A 210 12.36 1.78 -14.13
CA ALA A 210 11.57 0.97 -15.05
C ALA A 210 10.08 0.99 -14.69
N LEU A 211 9.76 0.87 -13.40
CA LEU A 211 8.40 0.97 -12.91
C LEU A 211 7.76 2.34 -13.21
N LEU A 212 8.48 3.43 -12.97
CA LEU A 212 7.98 4.79 -13.23
C LEU A 212 7.78 5.09 -14.72
N HIS A 213 8.47 4.37 -15.61
CA HIS A 213 8.26 4.46 -17.06
C HIS A 213 7.01 3.68 -17.51
N GLU A 214 6.61 2.63 -16.78
CA GLU A 214 5.44 1.81 -17.12
C GLU A 214 4.15 2.28 -16.45
N LEU A 215 4.26 2.86 -15.24
CA LEU A 215 3.13 3.40 -14.50
C LEU A 215 2.75 4.79 -14.99
N SER A 216 1.46 5.08 -14.94
CA SER A 216 0.91 6.36 -15.37
C SER A 216 -0.29 6.72 -14.51
N ILE A 217 -0.44 8.00 -14.17
CA ILE A 217 -1.63 8.53 -13.53
C ILE A 217 -2.18 9.69 -14.37
N GLN A 218 -3.50 9.69 -14.58
CA GLN A 218 -4.20 10.85 -15.12
C GLN A 218 -5.01 11.50 -13.98
N PRO A 219 -5.18 12.84 -13.94
CA PRO A 219 -6.00 13.49 -12.92
C PRO A 219 -7.41 12.89 -12.83
N GLY A 220 -8.01 12.58 -13.98
CA GLY A 220 -9.32 11.93 -14.06
C GLY A 220 -9.40 10.54 -13.45
N ASP A 221 -8.28 9.85 -13.19
CA ASP A 221 -8.26 8.57 -12.48
C ASP A 221 -8.28 8.75 -10.95
N LEU A 222 -7.92 9.94 -10.45
CA LEU A 222 -7.67 10.18 -9.03
C LEU A 222 -8.67 11.15 -8.41
N VAL A 223 -8.99 12.24 -9.11
CA VAL A 223 -9.88 13.29 -8.62
C VAL A 223 -11.21 13.31 -9.37
N LEU A 224 -12.26 13.68 -8.66
CA LEU A 224 -13.52 14.05 -9.29
C LEU A 224 -13.26 15.29 -10.18
N PRO A 225 -13.96 15.42 -11.33
CA PRO A 225 -13.87 16.62 -12.13
C PRO A 225 -14.17 17.83 -11.24
N ALA A 226 -13.25 18.78 -11.17
CA ALA A 226 -13.49 19.97 -10.39
C ALA A 226 -14.67 20.73 -11.02
N ALA A 227 -15.51 21.32 -10.16
CA ALA A 227 -16.40 22.40 -10.59
C ALA A 227 -15.62 23.70 -10.89
N ASP A 228 -14.29 23.69 -10.77
CA ASP A 228 -13.40 24.80 -11.08
C ASP A 228 -13.20 24.92 -12.60
N PRO A 229 -13.68 26.01 -13.24
CA PRO A 229 -13.53 26.24 -14.67
C PRO A 229 -12.06 26.18 -15.13
N ALA A 230 -11.10 26.52 -14.26
CA ALA A 230 -9.68 26.55 -14.62
C ALA A 230 -9.08 25.17 -14.96
N TRP A 231 -9.72 24.09 -14.50
CA TRP A 231 -9.31 22.70 -14.78
C TRP A 231 -10.07 22.05 -15.95
N GLN A 232 -11.13 22.68 -16.44
CA GLN A 232 -11.92 22.16 -17.58
C GLN A 232 -11.32 22.57 -18.94
N ASP A 233 -10.50 23.62 -18.97
CA ASP A 233 -9.88 24.17 -20.19
C ASP A 233 -8.44 23.67 -20.45
N ARG A 234 -7.99 22.59 -19.80
CA ARG A 234 -6.63 22.03 -19.97
C ARG A 234 -6.63 20.55 -20.34
#